data_AF-A0A366IKQ8-F1
#
_entry.id   AF-A0A366IKQ8-F1
#
_cell.length_a   1.000
_cell.length_b   1.000
_cell.length_c   1.000
_cell.angle_alpha   90.00
_cell.angle_beta   90.00
_cell.angle_gamma   90.00
#
_symmetry.space_group_name_H-M   'P 1'
#
loop_
_entity.id
_entity.type
_entity.pdbx_description
1 polymer ?
#
loop_
_entity_poly.entity_id
_entity_poly.type
_entity_poly.pdbx_seq_one_letter_code
_entity_poly.pdbx_strand_id
1 'polypeptide(L)'
;MAAAYDQSRRGFTARAHKEQIRLAMTFRQFTNAELAMRAKVSPGTVGNILGKRETCNPETAAKIAKALGCKTEQLFTLEEIRYVA
;
A
#
# COMPACT_ATOMS: atom_id res chain seq x y z
N MET A 1 9.31 -5.15 -34.31
CA MET A 1 10.06 -5.91 -33.28
C MET A 1 9.22 -5.85 -32.01
N ALA A 2 8.37 -6.85 -31.77
CA ALA A 2 7.52 -6.89 -30.58
C ALA A 2 8.43 -7.11 -29.37
N ALA A 3 8.47 -6.15 -28.44
CA ALA A 3 9.26 -6.26 -27.22
C ALA A 3 8.89 -7.57 -26.52
N ALA A 4 9.89 -8.40 -26.25
CA ALA A 4 9.75 -9.64 -25.49
C ALA A 4 8.96 -9.33 -24.22
N TYR A 5 7.81 -9.98 -24.09
CA TYR A 5 6.93 -9.82 -22.94
C TYR A 5 7.62 -10.47 -21.75
N ASP A 6 8.31 -9.65 -20.96
CA ASP A 6 9.15 -10.06 -19.86
C ASP A 6 8.35 -10.92 -18.87
N GLN A 7 8.90 -12.09 -18.54
CA GLN A 7 8.35 -13.09 -17.63
C GLN A 7 8.32 -12.61 -16.16
N SER A 8 8.57 -11.32 -15.90
CA SER A 8 8.48 -10.66 -14.58
C SER A 8 7.05 -10.40 -14.10
N ARG A 9 6.02 -10.83 -14.84
CA ARG A 9 4.59 -10.72 -14.46
C ARG A 9 4.11 -11.62 -13.32
N ARG A 10 5.01 -12.15 -12.50
CA ARG A 10 4.64 -12.54 -11.12
C ARG A 10 4.64 -11.29 -10.25
N GLY A 11 3.75 -10.35 -10.56
CA GLY A 11 3.64 -9.12 -9.79
C GLY A 11 3.03 -9.44 -8.43
N PHE A 12 3.59 -8.89 -7.36
CA PHE A 12 2.92 -8.89 -6.05
C PHE A 12 2.21 -7.55 -5.86
N THR A 13 1.03 -7.60 -5.27
CA THR A 13 0.31 -6.43 -4.75
C THR A 13 0.16 -6.54 -3.26
N ALA A 14 0.10 -5.42 -2.57
CA ALA A 14 -0.21 -5.38 -1.15
C ALA A 14 -1.67 -4.95 -0.97
N ARG A 15 -2.52 -5.84 -0.42
CA ARG A 15 -3.88 -5.51 -0.02
C ARG A 15 -3.87 -4.82 1.33
N ALA A 16 -4.55 -3.68 1.43
CA ALA A 16 -4.56 -2.85 2.64
C ALA A 16 -5.63 -3.29 3.65
N HIS A 17 -5.24 -3.48 4.90
CA HIS A 17 -6.18 -3.64 6.02
C HIS A 17 -6.59 -2.24 6.53
N LYS A 18 -7.58 -1.65 5.85
CA LYS A 18 -7.97 -0.24 6.04
C LYS A 18 -8.26 0.12 7.50
N GLU A 19 -8.98 -0.74 8.22
CA GLU A 19 -9.29 -0.49 9.64
C GLU A 19 -8.05 -0.52 10.53
N GLN A 20 -7.10 -1.44 10.29
CA GLN A 20 -5.85 -1.51 11.03
C GLN A 20 -4.98 -0.27 10.78
N ILE A 21 -4.93 0.20 9.53
CA ILE A 21 -4.24 1.45 9.17
C ILE A 21 -4.90 2.63 9.88
N ARG A 22 -6.23 2.73 9.89
CA ARG A 22 -6.95 3.80 10.60
C ARG A 22 -6.69 3.76 12.10
N LEU A 23 -6.73 2.58 12.72
CA LEU A 23 -6.41 2.42 14.14
C LEU A 23 -4.97 2.87 14.46
N ALA A 24 -4.00 2.46 13.63
CA ALA A 24 -2.61 2.90 13.78
C ALA A 24 -2.46 4.41 13.60
N MET A 25 -3.18 5.01 12.65
CA MET A 25 -3.21 6.46 12.46
C MET A 25 -3.83 7.18 13.67
N THR A 26 -4.95 6.69 14.20
CA THR A 26 -5.59 7.25 15.40
C THR A 26 -4.66 7.18 16.60
N PHE A 27 -4.01 6.04 16.83
CA PHE A 27 -3.04 5.87 17.92
C PHE A 27 -1.88 6.86 17.82
N ARG A 28 -1.43 7.15 16.59
CA ARG A 28 -0.36 8.11 16.31
C ARG A 28 -0.82 9.57 16.17
N GLN A 29 -2.13 9.81 16.21
CA GLN A 29 -2.77 11.11 15.94
C GLN A 29 -2.39 11.70 14.57
N PHE A 30 -2.28 10.85 13.53
CA PHE A 30 -1.96 11.31 12.17
C PHE A 30 -3.21 11.55 11.33
N THR A 31 -3.21 12.65 10.61
CA THR A 31 -4.09 12.88 9.47
C THR A 31 -3.62 12.14 8.21
N ASN A 32 -4.48 12.03 7.20
CA ASN A 32 -4.12 11.46 5.90
C ASN A 32 -2.95 12.22 5.24
N ALA A 33 -2.91 13.55 5.39
CA ALA A 33 -1.85 14.39 4.84
C ALA A 33 -0.51 14.16 5.54
N GLU A 34 -0.51 14.05 6.87
CA GLU A 34 0.71 13.75 7.65
C GLU A 34 1.23 12.35 7.36
N LEU A 35 0.35 11.36 7.23
CA LEU A 35 0.75 10.02 6.84
C LEU A 35 1.41 10.04 5.45
N ALA A 36 0.83 10.75 4.48
CA ALA A 36 1.39 10.87 3.14
C ALA A 36 2.78 11.52 3.16
N MET A 37 2.93 12.61 3.91
CA MET A 37 4.21 13.31 4.08
C MET A 37 5.27 12.39 4.71
N ARG A 38 4.94 11.72 5.81
CA ARG A 38 5.87 10.81 6.53
C ARG A 38 6.23 9.58 5.70
N ALA A 39 5.28 9.03 4.96
CA ALA A 39 5.51 7.89 4.07
C ALA A 39 6.16 8.31 2.73
N LYS A 40 6.33 9.61 2.47
CA LYS A 40 6.86 10.15 1.20
C LYS A 40 6.06 9.65 -0.02
N VAL A 41 4.74 9.67 0.10
CA VAL A 41 3.79 9.34 -0.97
C VAL A 41 2.85 10.50 -1.22
N SER A 42 2.18 10.52 -2.37
CA SER A 42 1.20 11.59 -2.63
C SER A 42 0.00 11.48 -1.69
N PRO A 43 -0.62 12.60 -1.26
CA PRO A 43 -1.83 12.57 -0.45
C PRO A 43 -2.98 11.76 -1.07
N GLY A 44 -3.10 11.83 -2.40
CA GLY A 44 -4.07 11.03 -3.16
C GLY A 44 -3.80 9.53 -3.08
N THR A 45 -2.55 9.08 -2.90
CA THR A 45 -2.23 7.66 -2.70
C THR A 45 -2.83 7.14 -1.40
N VAL A 46 -2.66 7.87 -0.30
CA VAL A 46 -3.24 7.52 1.01
C VAL A 46 -4.76 7.56 0.95
N GLY A 47 -5.34 8.62 0.37
CA GLY A 47 -6.79 8.74 0.20
C GLY A 47 -7.39 7.60 -0.63
N ASN A 48 -6.72 7.19 -1.70
CA ASN A 48 -7.17 6.06 -2.53
C ASN A 48 -7.11 4.74 -1.76
N ILE A 49 -6.01 4.46 -1.04
CA ILE A 49 -5.83 3.24 -0.24
C ILE A 49 -6.86 3.13 0.88
N LEU A 50 -7.14 4.23 1.58
CA LEU A 50 -8.15 4.26 2.65
C LEU A 50 -9.59 4.39 2.12
N GLY A 51 -9.75 4.73 0.84
CA GLY A 51 -11.02 4.86 0.15
C GLY A 51 -11.38 3.62 -0.67
N LYS A 52 -11.55 3.78 -1.99
CA LYS A 52 -12.04 2.71 -2.89
C LYS A 52 -10.98 1.69 -3.30
N ARG A 53 -9.69 2.04 -3.27
CA ARG A 53 -8.63 1.13 -3.75
C ARG A 53 -8.39 0.04 -2.70
N GLU A 54 -8.26 -1.20 -3.16
CA GLU A 54 -8.01 -2.35 -2.27
C GLU A 54 -6.53 -2.71 -2.19
N THR A 55 -5.78 -2.48 -3.28
CA THR A 55 -4.40 -2.95 -3.42
C THR A 55 -3.45 -1.82 -3.83
N CYS A 56 -2.20 -1.89 -3.39
CA CYS A 56 -1.13 -0.99 -3.80
C CYS A 56 0.15 -1.76 -4.12
N ASN A 57 1.18 -1.05 -4.59
CA ASN A 57 2.50 -1.63 -4.76
C ASN A 57 3.08 -1.98 -3.37
N PRO A 58 3.68 -3.17 -3.16
CA PRO A 58 4.37 -3.54 -1.92
C PRO A 58 5.35 -2.49 -1.39
N GLU A 59 6.05 -1.75 -2.26
CA GLU A 59 6.94 -0.67 -1.83
C GLU A 59 6.17 0.48 -1.13
N THR A 60 4.99 0.82 -1.64
CA THR A 60 4.10 1.81 -1.02
C THR A 60 3.59 1.32 0.33
N ALA A 61 3.21 0.04 0.43
CA ALA A 61 2.81 -0.58 1.68
C ALA A 61 3.93 -0.53 2.74
N ALA A 62 5.17 -0.85 2.35
CA ALA A 62 6.33 -0.77 3.23
C ALA A 62 6.59 0.65 3.74
N LYS A 63 6.48 1.67 2.87
CA LYS A 63 6.62 3.08 3.24
C LYS A 63 5.56 3.53 4.26
N ILE A 64 4.30 3.15 4.05
CA ILE A 64 3.19 3.47 4.96
C ILE A 64 3.38 2.79 6.31
N ALA A 65 3.72 1.49 6.32
CA ALA A 65 3.94 0.76 7.56
C ALA A 65 5.12 1.33 8.37
N LYS A 66 6.22 1.68 7.69
CA LYS A 66 7.37 2.36 8.29
C LYS A 66 6.97 3.71 8.91
N ALA A 67 6.15 4.50 8.21
CA ALA A 67 5.69 5.79 8.72
C ALA A 67 4.81 5.66 9.98
N LEU A 68 4.04 4.58 10.09
CA LEU A 68 3.21 4.26 11.27
C LEU A 68 3.99 3.55 12.39
N GLY A 69 5.21 3.08 12.10
CA GLY A 69 6.04 2.31 13.02
C GLY A 69 5.47 0.91 13.29
N CYS A 70 4.80 0.32 12.30
CA CYS A 70 4.23 -1.04 12.37
C CYS A 70 4.97 -1.96 11.39
N LYS A 71 4.87 -3.28 11.59
CA LYS A 71 5.30 -4.23 10.58
C LYS A 71 4.34 -4.19 9.39
N THR A 72 4.87 -4.36 8.18
CA THR A 72 4.04 -4.30 6.95
C THR A 72 2.92 -5.35 6.96
N GLU A 73 3.21 -6.56 7.43
CA GLU A 73 2.25 -7.67 7.57
C GLU A 73 1.08 -7.37 8.52
N GLN A 74 1.25 -6.42 9.46
CA GLN A 74 0.18 -6.02 10.37
C GLN A 74 -0.81 -5.03 9.74
N LEU A 75 -0.49 -4.48 8.57
CA LEU A 75 -1.28 -3.45 7.90
C LEU A 75 -1.62 -3.83 6.45
N PHE A 76 -0.89 -4.77 5.87
CA PHE A 76 -1.05 -5.21 4.51
C PHE A 76 -0.81 -6.72 4.37
N THR A 77 -1.56 -7.35 3.47
CA THR A 77 -1.32 -8.72 3.01
C THR A 77 -0.69 -8.70 1.62
N LEU A 78 0.39 -9.45 1.42
CA LEU A 78 1.01 -9.62 0.11
C LEU A 78 0.20 -10.65 -0.70
N GLU A 79 -0.24 -10.25 -1.89
CA GLU A 79 -1.05 -11.06 -2.81
C GLU A 79 -0.36 -11.16 -4.17
N GLU A 80 -0.40 -12.33 -4.78
CA GLU A 80 0.05 -12.53 -6.16
C GLU A 80 -0.98 -11.96 -7.14
N ILE A 81 -0.53 -11.17 -8.12
CA ILE A 81 -1.37 -10.68 -9.21
C ILE A 81 -1.72 -11.86 -10.10
N ARG A 82 -2.98 -12.29 -10.02
CA ARG A 82 -3.56 -13.23 -10.98
C ARG A 82 -4.08 -12.44 -12.17
N TYR A 83 -3.31 -12.42 -13.26
CA TYR A 83 -3.82 -11.95 -14.54
C TYR A 83 -4.83 -12.98 -15.05
N VAL A 84 -6.09 -12.57 -15.21
CA VAL A 84 -7.07 -13.36 -15.96
C VAL A 84 -6.64 -13.28 -17.43
N ALA A 85 -6.29 -14.44 -18.00
CA ALA A 85 -5.89 -14.58 -19.40
C ALA A 85 -7.09 -14.42 -20.34
#